data_AF-A0A958IMA2-F1
#
_entry.id   AF-A0A958IMA2-F1
#
_cell.length_a   1.000
_cell.length_b   1.000
_cell.length_c   1.000
_cell.angle_alpha   90.00
_cell.angle_beta   90.00
_cell.angle_gamma   90.00
#
_symmetry.space_group_name_H-M   'P 1'
#
loop_
_entity.id
_entity.type
_entity.pdbx_description
1 polymer ?
#
loop_
_entity_poly.entity_id
_entity_poly.type
_entity_poly.pdbx_seq_one_letter_code
_entity_poly.pdbx_strand_id
1 'polypeptide(L)'
;IDVLMLAITANLIILAVELFTPHPTADAKRTVQMIIAGRFRKLFVIGVLLIGNIFPLALMIVFGNNLLAIAGLLALIGIYITEHIWVRAPQLIPLS
;
A
#
# COMPACT_ATOMS: atom_id res chain seq x y z
N ILE A 1 2.57 -21.94 5.25
CA ILE A 1 2.31 -20.51 4.95
C ILE A 1 3.64 -19.79 5.10
N ASP A 2 4.13 -19.20 4.01
CA ASP A 2 5.43 -18.52 4.01
C ASP A 2 5.36 -17.16 4.73
N VAL A 3 6.48 -16.74 5.32
CA VAL A 3 6.59 -15.48 6.07
C VAL A 3 6.20 -14.28 5.21
N LEU A 4 6.59 -14.27 3.93
CA LEU A 4 6.23 -13.20 3.00
C LEU A 4 4.71 -13.12 2.78
N MET A 5 4.02 -14.27 2.69
CA MET A 5 2.57 -14.32 2.52
C MET A 5 1.84 -13.75 3.74
N LEU A 6 2.31 -14.10 4.95
CA LEU A 6 1.81 -13.52 6.20
C LEU A 6 2.06 -12.01 6.26
N ALA A 7 3.27 -11.57 5.91
CA ALA A 7 3.64 -10.16 5.93
C ALA A 7 2.79 -9.31 4.98
N ILE A 8 2.59 -9.76 3.73
CA ILE A 8 1.72 -9.07 2.76
C ILE A 8 0.27 -9.02 3.27
N THR A 9 -0.23 -10.12 3.84
CA THR A 9 -1.59 -10.17 4.38
C THR A 9 -1.76 -9.21 5.55
N ALA A 10 -0.81 -9.19 6.49
CA ALA A 10 -0.79 -8.24 7.60
C ALA A 10 -0.70 -6.79 7.10
N ASN A 11 0.14 -6.52 6.10
CA ASN A 11 0.28 -5.19 5.50
C ASN A 11 -1.04 -4.69 4.88
N LEU A 12 -1.78 -5.55 4.17
CA LEU A 12 -3.10 -5.20 3.64
C LEU A 12 -4.10 -4.85 4.75
N ILE A 13 -4.07 -5.57 5.87
CA ILE A 13 -4.91 -5.27 7.04
C ILE A 13 -4.50 -3.93 7.65
N ILE A 14 -3.20 -3.67 7.83
CA ILE A 14 -2.68 -2.40 8.36
C ILE A 14 -3.12 -1.24 7.46
N LEU A 15 -2.95 -1.35 6.14
CA LEU A 15 -3.38 -0.33 5.17
C LEU A 15 -4.89 -0.08 5.26
N ALA A 16 -5.70 -1.13 5.39
CA ALA A 16 -7.14 -0.99 5.54
C ALA A 16 -7.47 -0.25 6.85
N VAL A 17 -6.91 -0.69 7.97
CA VAL A 17 -7.13 -0.05 9.28
C VAL A 17 -6.72 1.42 9.23
N GLU A 18 -5.54 1.73 8.69
CA GLU A 18 -5.04 3.11 8.61
C GLU A 18 -5.98 4.01 7.80
N LEU A 19 -6.45 3.55 6.64
CA LEU A 19 -7.28 4.35 5.74
C LEU A 19 -8.75 4.47 6.18
N PHE A 20 -9.27 3.49 6.93
CA PHE A 20 -10.65 3.50 7.41
C PHE A 20 -10.79 4.03 8.84
N THR A 21 -9.71 4.16 9.60
CA THR A 21 -9.75 4.75 10.94
C THR A 21 -10.10 6.24 10.84
N PRO A 22 -11.12 6.73 11.57
CA PRO A 22 -11.45 8.14 11.60
C PRO A 22 -10.28 8.98 12.13
N HIS A 23 -9.81 9.93 11.33
CA HIS A 23 -8.76 10.85 11.76
C HIS A 23 -9.32 12.11 12.43
N PRO A 24 -8.69 12.62 13.50
CA PRO A 24 -9.20 13.78 14.23
C PRO A 24 -8.93 15.11 13.51
N THR A 25 -7.84 15.23 12.75
CA THR A 25 -7.42 16.49 12.11
C THR A 25 -7.94 16.61 10.68
N ALA A 26 -8.21 17.84 10.24
CA ALA A 26 -8.61 18.13 8.86
C ALA A 26 -7.53 17.70 7.86
N ASP A 27 -6.26 17.92 8.20
CA ASP A 27 -5.12 17.58 7.36
C ASP A 27 -5.00 16.07 7.16
N ALA A 28 -5.15 15.26 8.21
CA ALA A 28 -5.10 13.80 8.08
C ALA A 28 -6.26 13.27 7.21
N LYS A 29 -7.47 13.82 7.37
CA LYS A 29 -8.60 13.50 6.47
C LYS A 29 -8.29 13.88 5.03
N ARG A 30 -7.63 15.03 4.81
CA ARG A 30 -7.27 15.49 3.47
C ARG A 30 -6.17 14.63 2.85
N THR A 31 -5.20 14.19 3.63
CA THR A 31 -4.16 13.22 3.22
C THR A 31 -4.82 11.94 2.70
N VAL A 32 -5.72 11.34 3.48
CA VAL A 32 -6.45 10.14 3.06
C VAL A 32 -7.27 10.38 1.79
N GLN A 33 -7.96 11.52 1.68
CA GLN A 33 -8.68 11.86 0.44
C GLN A 33 -7.73 11.95 -0.77
N MET A 34 -6.53 12.52 -0.61
CA MET A 34 -5.54 12.58 -1.69
C MET A 34 -5.03 11.20 -2.11
N ILE A 35 -4.95 10.27 -1.16
CA ILE A 35 -4.53 8.88 -1.40
C ILE A 35 -5.64 8.07 -2.07
N ILE A 36 -6.88 8.12 -1.56
CA ILE A 36 -7.97 7.25 -2.03
C ILE A 36 -8.63 7.81 -3.31
N ALA A 37 -8.84 9.12 -3.38
CA ALA A 37 -9.65 9.75 -4.43
C ALA A 37 -8.91 10.83 -5.24
N GLY A 38 -7.81 11.36 -4.72
CA GLY A 38 -7.09 12.49 -5.32
C GLY A 38 -5.83 12.09 -6.09
N ARG A 39 -4.82 12.96 -5.99
CA ARG A 39 -3.59 12.92 -6.78
C ARG A 39 -2.85 11.57 -6.72
N PHE A 40 -2.87 10.90 -5.59
CA PHE A 40 -2.13 9.64 -5.39
C PHE A 40 -2.96 8.39 -5.67
N ARG A 41 -4.25 8.51 -6.02
CA ARG A 41 -5.15 7.36 -6.23
C ARG A 41 -4.58 6.30 -7.16
N LYS A 42 -4.05 6.70 -8.32
CA LYS A 42 -3.50 5.73 -9.29
C LYS A 42 -2.28 5.01 -8.74
N LEU A 43 -1.37 5.75 -8.09
CA LEU A 43 -0.18 5.18 -7.46
C LEU A 43 -0.54 4.24 -6.31
N PHE A 44 -1.54 4.60 -5.51
CA PHE A 44 -2.03 3.74 -4.43
C PHE A 44 -2.69 2.47 -4.96
N VAL A 45 -3.66 2.58 -5.87
CA VAL A 45 -4.39 1.41 -6.38
C VAL A 45 -3.47 0.49 -7.19
N ILE A 46 -2.75 1.03 -8.17
CA ILE A 46 -1.94 0.20 -9.07
C ILE A 46 -0.62 -0.19 -8.40
N GLY A 47 0.09 0.76 -7.81
CA GLY A 47 1.41 0.53 -7.24
C GLY A 47 1.37 -0.21 -5.91
N VAL A 48 0.62 0.31 -4.94
CA VAL A 48 0.58 -0.27 -3.59
C VAL A 48 -0.32 -1.49 -3.53
N LEU A 49 -1.60 -1.36 -3.89
CA LEU A 49 -2.56 -2.45 -3.73
C LEU A 49 -2.34 -3.58 -4.73
N LEU A 50 -2.30 -3.30 -6.03
CA LEU A 50 -2.19 -4.33 -7.05
C LEU A 50 -0.77 -4.90 -7.14
N ILE A 51 0.21 -4.08 -7.52
CA ILE A 51 1.60 -4.53 -7.74
C ILE A 51 2.26 -4.94 -6.43
N GLY A 52 2.11 -4.13 -5.38
CA GLY A 52 2.80 -4.34 -4.10
C GLY A 52 2.25 -5.46 -3.22
N ASN A 53 0.97 -5.82 -3.36
CA ASN A 53 0.31 -6.73 -2.42
C ASN A 53 -0.52 -7.82 -3.11
N ILE A 54 -1.57 -7.45 -3.86
CA ILE A 54 -2.53 -8.42 -4.41
C ILE A 54 -1.87 -9.35 -5.42
N PHE A 55 -1.07 -8.82 -6.35
CA PHE A 55 -0.41 -9.61 -7.37
C PHE A 55 0.65 -10.58 -6.81
N PRO A 56 1.61 -10.17 -5.96
CA PRO A 56 2.55 -11.10 -5.35
C PRO A 56 1.85 -12.14 -4.47
N LEU A 57 0.79 -11.76 -3.74
CA LEU A 57 -0.01 -12.71 -2.96
C LEU A 57 -0.68 -13.76 -3.84
N ALA A 58 -1.32 -13.34 -4.94
CA ALA A 58 -1.95 -14.24 -5.90
C ALA A 58 -0.93 -15.18 -6.57
N LEU A 59 0.26 -14.68 -6.94
CA LEU A 59 1.34 -15.50 -7.49
C LEU A 59 1.74 -16.61 -6.51
N MET A 60 1.91 -16.28 -5.22
CA MET A 60 2.29 -17.27 -4.20
C MET A 60 1.17 -18.29 -3.94
N ILE A 61 -0.10 -17.90 -4.00
CA ILE A 61 -1.24 -18.82 -3.84
C ILE A 61 -1.33 -19.82 -5.00
N VAL A 62 -1.12 -19.37 -6.24
CA VAL A 62 -1.27 -20.21 -7.44
C VAL A 62 -0.04 -21.06 -7.72
N PHE A 63 1.15 -20.50 -7.56
CA PHE A 63 2.42 -21.14 -7.98
C PHE A 63 3.28 -21.61 -6.80
N GLY A 64 2.85 -21.39 -5.55
CA GLY A 64 3.63 -21.71 -4.35
C GLY A 64 4.96 -20.96 -4.33
N ASN A 65 6.03 -21.66 -3.90
CA ASN A 65 7.35 -21.07 -3.71
C ASN A 65 8.18 -20.93 -5.00
N ASN A 66 7.67 -21.40 -6.14
CA ASN A 66 8.39 -21.36 -7.42
C ASN A 66 8.71 -19.94 -7.89
N LEU A 67 7.87 -18.96 -7.54
CA LEU A 67 8.00 -17.56 -7.96
C LEU A 67 8.29 -16.62 -6.77
N LEU A 68 8.85 -17.15 -5.67
CA LEU A 68 9.06 -16.38 -4.45
C LEU A 68 9.94 -15.13 -4.65
N ALA A 69 10.99 -15.23 -5.47
CA ALA A 69 11.86 -14.10 -5.77
C ALA A 69 11.13 -12.96 -6.50
N ILE A 70 10.24 -13.30 -7.45
CA ILE A 70 9.42 -12.32 -8.17
C ILE A 70 8.41 -11.68 -7.22
N ALA A 71 7.74 -12.48 -6.38
CA ALA A 71 6.81 -11.98 -5.38
C ALA A 71 7.49 -11.00 -4.40
N GLY A 72 8.70 -11.33 -3.95
CA GLY A 72 9.52 -10.45 -3.11
C GLY A 72 9.90 -9.14 -3.79
N LEU A 73 10.30 -9.17 -5.06
CA LEU A 73 10.61 -7.97 -5.84
C LEU A 73 9.40 -7.05 -5.99
N LEU A 74 8.23 -7.62 -6.30
CA LEU A 74 6.97 -6.87 -6.42
C LEU A 74 6.58 -6.23 -5.08
N ALA A 75 6.75 -6.95 -3.96
CA ALA A 75 6.53 -6.42 -2.63
C ALA A 75 7.45 -5.22 -2.33
N LEU A 76 8.74 -5.30 -2.69
CA LEU A 76 9.69 -4.18 -2.52
C LEU A 76 9.30 -2.95 -3.36
N ILE A 77 8.84 -3.16 -4.61
CA ILE A 77 8.31 -2.07 -5.44
C ILE A 77 7.09 -1.44 -4.77
N GLY A 78 6.19 -2.25 -4.22
CA GLY A 78 5.05 -1.81 -3.42
C GLY A 78 5.46 -0.92 -2.25
N ILE A 79 6.41 -1.40 -1.43
CA ILE A 79 6.94 -0.67 -0.26
C ILE A 79 7.52 0.68 -0.67
N TYR A 80 8.34 0.72 -1.73
CA TYR A 80 8.89 1.98 -2.24
C TYR A 80 7.80 2.99 -2.61
N ILE A 81 6.74 2.53 -3.28
CA ILE A 81 5.62 3.40 -3.69
C ILE A 81 4.80 3.83 -2.46
N THR A 82 4.58 2.96 -1.47
CA THR A 82 3.92 3.30 -0.21
C THR A 82 4.65 4.43 0.50
N GLU A 83 5.95 4.28 0.75
CA GLU A 83 6.77 5.32 1.39
C GLU A 83 6.72 6.65 0.62
N HIS A 84 6.80 6.58 -0.72
CA HIS A 84 6.69 7.76 -1.56
C HIS A 84 5.37 8.51 -1.37
N ILE A 85 4.25 7.79 -1.29
CA ILE A 85 2.92 8.38 -1.09
C ILE A 85 2.79 8.91 0.33
N TRP A 86 3.17 8.13 1.35
CA TRP A 86 2.96 8.46 2.76
C TRP A 86 3.80 9.67 3.21
N VAL A 87 4.98 9.86 2.63
CA VAL A 87 5.78 11.06 2.87
C VAL A 87 5.20 12.27 2.14
N ARG A 88 4.84 12.14 0.85
CA ARG A 88 4.46 13.29 0.02
C ARG A 88 3.03 13.77 0.23
N ALA A 89 2.10 12.88 0.52
CA ALA A 89 0.70 13.24 0.68
C ALA A 89 0.50 14.32 1.78
N PRO A 90 0.98 14.16 3.02
CA PRO A 90 0.81 15.20 4.05
C PRO A 90 1.60 16.47 3.72
N GLN A 91 2.78 16.37 3.10
CA GLN A 91 3.64 17.52 2.76
C GLN A 91 3.03 18.48 1.73
N LEU A 92 2.04 18.02 0.95
CA LEU A 92 1.36 18.86 -0.04
C LEU A 92 0.19 19.67 0.54
N ILE A 93 -0.14 19.48 1.81
CA ILE A 93 -1.19 20.24 2.49
C ILE A 93 -0.60 21.60 2.91
N PRO A 94 -1.24 22.74 2.55
CA PRO A 94 -0.79 24.05 2.98
C PRO A 94 -0.82 24.19 4.50
N LEU A 95 0.16 24.89 5.07
CA LEU A 95 0.26 25.14 6.53
C LEU A 95 -0.67 26.28 7.02
N SER A 96 -1.81 26.50 6.35
CA SER A 96 -2.67 27.69 6.55
C SER A 96 -4.07 27.33 7.07
#